data_AF-A0A537GVU7-F1
#
_entry.id   AF-A0A537GVU7-F1
#
_cell.length_a   1.000
_cell.length_b   1.000
_cell.length_c   1.000
_cell.angle_alpha   90.00
_cell.angle_beta   90.00
_cell.angle_gamma   90.00
#
_symmetry.space_group_name_H-M   'P 1'
#
loop_
_entity.id
_entity.type
_entity.pdbx_description
1 polymer ?
#
loop_
_entity_poly.entity_id
_entity_poly.type
_entity_poly.pdbx_seq_one_letter_code
_entity_poly.pdbx_strand_id
1 'polypeptide(L)'
;MRLRDLSLDPQVVQLLEGEGLDQLYPPQEDAIAAGVLDGKNLVLASPTASGKTLVAEVCILKQVLEKNGKAIYLAPLRALASEKFKEFQKYSSIKKPSGEHLRVGISTGDYDSSDPWLGRYDIIISTNEKADSLLRHRAPWMNELSLVVADEIHLLTEHERGPALEVVLTRLTEINPNIQVLALSATVRNAEEVGEWLHAGSVTTEWRPVPLKEGIYHEGQLQFKDGSSRIIPGGTKAPVLDIALDVLAAGGQALIFTETRRSAVEMGRKASVAVKPRLSRIEERSLNTIAERILSAGEKTRLGEALASQVASGAGFHHAGLTGVHRGIVESAFRDGRIKVLAATPTLAAGVNLPARTVVISSYERFEAGHGRYPISVLEYKQFGGRAGR
;
A
#
# COMPACT_ATOMS: atom_id res chain seq x y z
N MET A 1 18.98 -3.52 15.50
CA MET A 1 20.04 -3.27 14.48
C MET A 1 19.84 -1.88 13.89
N ARG A 2 20.91 -1.10 13.69
CA ARG A 2 20.81 0.20 13.02
C ARG A 2 21.15 0.05 11.54
N LEU A 3 20.62 0.93 10.70
CA LEU A 3 20.89 0.93 9.27
C LEU A 3 22.39 1.08 8.96
N ARG A 4 23.10 1.92 9.72
CA ARG A 4 24.55 2.13 9.61
C ARG A 4 25.41 0.90 9.92
N ASP A 5 24.83 -0.09 10.59
CA ASP A 5 25.53 -1.35 10.91
C ASP A 5 25.52 -2.30 9.70
N LEU A 6 24.73 -1.99 8.66
CA LEU A 6 24.68 -2.75 7.42
C LEU A 6 25.81 -2.34 6.48
N SER A 7 26.35 -3.33 5.75
CA SER A 7 27.29 -3.10 4.67
C SER A 7 26.58 -2.54 3.43
N LEU A 8 26.28 -1.24 3.45
CA LEU A 8 25.63 -0.48 2.37
C LEU A 8 26.49 0.73 1.97
N ASP A 9 26.27 1.25 0.76
CA ASP A 9 26.89 2.49 0.30
C ASP A 9 26.55 3.66 1.26
N PRO A 10 27.52 4.48 1.69
CA PRO A 10 27.29 5.58 2.63
C PRO A 10 26.22 6.58 2.18
N GLN A 11 26.05 6.81 0.87
CA GLN A 11 25.01 7.69 0.33
C GLN A 11 23.61 7.14 0.64
N VAL A 12 23.45 5.81 0.61
CA VAL A 12 22.19 5.14 0.95
C VAL A 12 21.89 5.31 2.43
N VAL A 13 22.87 5.03 3.29
CA VAL A 13 22.71 5.16 4.75
C VAL A 13 22.32 6.60 5.10
N GLN A 14 23.03 7.59 4.55
CA GLN A 14 22.77 9.00 4.82
C GLN A 14 21.36 9.43 4.36
N LEU A 15 20.94 9.00 3.17
CA LEU A 15 19.63 9.35 2.62
C LEU A 15 18.50 8.75 3.48
N LEU A 16 18.59 7.47 3.82
CA LEU A 16 17.56 6.77 4.58
C LEU A 16 17.52 7.20 6.06
N GLU A 17 18.66 7.45 6.70
CA GLU A 17 18.69 8.06 8.04
C GLU A 17 18.07 9.47 8.03
N GLY A 18 18.28 10.25 6.96
CA GLY A 18 17.64 11.54 6.76
C GLY A 18 16.11 11.49 6.66
N GLU A 19 15.55 10.33 6.30
CA GLU A 19 14.10 10.06 6.29
C GLU A 19 13.59 9.50 7.64
N GLY A 20 14.46 9.36 8.64
CA GLY A 20 14.10 8.79 9.94
C GLY A 20 14.03 7.26 9.93
N LEU A 21 14.73 6.60 9.01
CA LEU A 21 14.83 5.14 8.90
C LEU A 21 16.17 4.63 9.47
N ASP A 22 16.51 5.06 10.70
CA ASP A 22 17.78 4.74 11.36
C ASP A 22 17.77 3.38 12.08
N GLN A 23 16.61 2.97 12.60
CA GLN A 23 16.42 1.71 13.30
C GLN A 23 15.58 0.73 12.48
N LEU A 24 16.07 -0.51 12.38
CA LEU A 24 15.36 -1.57 11.70
C LEU A 24 14.28 -2.18 12.60
N TYR A 25 13.15 -2.55 11.99
CA TYR A 25 12.12 -3.35 12.62
C TYR A 25 12.51 -4.83 12.63
N PRO A 26 12.00 -5.64 13.58
CA PRO A 26 12.31 -7.07 13.66
C PRO A 26 12.15 -7.83 12.33
N PRO A 27 11.06 -7.66 11.55
CA PRO A 27 10.93 -8.34 10.25
C PRO A 27 12.03 -7.97 9.23
N GLN A 28 12.58 -6.77 9.34
CA GLN A 28 13.68 -6.31 8.49
C GLN A 28 15.00 -6.95 8.93
N GLU A 29 15.23 -7.05 10.24
CA GLU A 29 16.38 -7.76 10.81
C GLU A 29 16.35 -9.25 10.44
N ASP A 30 15.19 -9.89 10.56
CA ASP A 30 15.00 -11.30 10.19
C ASP A 30 15.31 -11.54 8.70
N ALA A 31 14.85 -10.64 7.82
CA ALA A 31 15.14 -10.71 6.39
C ALA A 31 16.65 -10.57 6.09
N ILE A 32 17.33 -9.68 6.79
CA ILE A 32 18.78 -9.47 6.65
C ILE A 32 19.54 -10.69 7.19
N ALA A 33 19.16 -11.23 8.34
CA ALA A 33 19.74 -12.44 8.91
C ALA A 33 19.53 -13.68 8.02
N ALA A 34 18.42 -13.73 7.28
CA ALA A 34 18.18 -14.75 6.26
C ALA A 34 19.11 -14.63 5.03
N GLY A 35 19.88 -13.54 4.92
CA GLY A 35 20.89 -13.33 3.87
C GLY A 35 20.34 -12.62 2.63
N VAL A 36 19.25 -11.86 2.75
CA VAL A 36 18.69 -11.11 1.61
C VAL A 36 19.69 -10.10 1.03
N LEU A 37 20.56 -9.50 1.87
CA LEU A 37 21.61 -8.59 1.40
C LEU A 37 22.80 -9.31 0.75
N ASP A 38 22.94 -10.61 0.99
CA ASP A 38 23.99 -11.44 0.37
C ASP A 38 23.58 -11.94 -1.01
N GLY A 39 22.38 -11.58 -1.48
CA GLY A 39 21.84 -12.01 -2.77
C GLY A 39 20.99 -13.27 -2.70
N LYS A 40 20.66 -13.80 -1.51
CA LYS A 40 19.77 -14.96 -1.39
C LYS A 40 18.33 -14.58 -1.76
N ASN A 41 17.63 -15.53 -2.37
CA ASN A 41 16.20 -15.40 -2.62
C ASN A 41 15.43 -15.49 -1.30
N LEU A 42 14.41 -14.65 -1.14
CA LEU A 42 13.63 -14.57 0.10
C LEU A 42 12.15 -14.29 -0.18
N VAL A 43 11.28 -15.03 0.51
CA VAL A 43 9.86 -14.70 0.69
C VAL A 43 9.69 -14.09 2.07
N LEU A 44 9.39 -12.78 2.13
CA LEU A 44 9.11 -12.05 3.36
C LEU A 44 7.59 -11.86 3.53
N ALA A 45 7.00 -12.67 4.40
CA ALA A 45 5.58 -12.61 4.76
C ALA A 45 5.42 -11.90 6.11
N SER A 46 4.98 -10.65 6.07
CA SER A 46 4.77 -9.85 7.28
C SER A 46 3.60 -8.88 7.12
N PRO A 47 2.97 -8.41 8.21
CA PRO A 47 1.89 -7.44 8.13
C PRO A 47 2.22 -6.19 7.30
N THR A 48 1.18 -5.56 6.74
CA THR A 48 1.29 -4.20 6.19
C THR A 48 1.78 -3.24 7.29
N ALA A 49 2.55 -2.22 6.91
CA ALA A 49 3.22 -1.28 7.82
C ALA A 49 4.42 -1.83 8.62
N SER A 50 4.81 -3.11 8.45
CA SER A 50 6.02 -3.66 9.07
C SER A 50 7.34 -3.28 8.35
N GLY A 51 7.28 -2.36 7.38
CA GLY A 51 8.46 -1.86 6.68
C GLY A 51 9.07 -2.79 5.62
N LYS A 52 8.29 -3.68 5.00
CA LYS A 52 8.76 -4.56 3.89
C LYS A 52 9.43 -3.81 2.75
N THR A 53 8.91 -2.61 2.41
CA THR A 53 9.46 -1.78 1.34
C THR A 53 10.92 -1.41 1.60
N LEU A 54 11.32 -1.15 2.85
CA LEU A 54 12.72 -0.82 3.16
C LEU A 54 13.67 -1.98 2.81
N VAL A 55 13.26 -3.23 3.06
CA VAL A 55 14.05 -4.42 2.67
C VAL A 55 14.26 -4.45 1.15
N ALA A 56 13.20 -4.18 0.37
CA ALA A 56 13.34 -4.08 -1.08
C ALA A 56 14.23 -2.91 -1.51
N GLU A 57 14.07 -1.74 -0.92
CA GLU A 57 14.88 -0.55 -1.22
C GLU A 57 16.38 -0.82 -1.01
N VAL A 58 16.77 -1.39 0.14
CA VAL A 58 18.18 -1.69 0.41
C VAL A 58 18.74 -2.77 -0.51
N CYS A 59 17.94 -3.79 -0.88
CA CYS A 59 18.37 -4.82 -1.83
C CYS A 59 18.58 -4.22 -3.23
N ILE A 60 17.64 -3.39 -3.70
CA ILE A 60 17.73 -2.71 -4.99
C ILE A 60 18.97 -1.82 -5.04
N LEU A 61 19.18 -0.97 -4.03
CA LEU A 61 20.31 -0.05 -4.01
C LEU A 61 21.65 -0.79 -3.93
N LYS A 62 21.74 -1.85 -3.14
CA LYS A 62 22.93 -2.71 -3.09
C LYS A 62 23.22 -3.35 -4.45
N GLN A 63 22.19 -3.85 -5.14
CA GLN A 63 22.33 -4.46 -6.45
C GLN A 63 22.84 -3.44 -7.50
N VAL A 64 22.28 -2.23 -7.50
CA VAL A 64 22.65 -1.18 -8.46
C VAL A 64 24.04 -0.61 -8.17
N LEU A 65 24.35 -0.30 -6.91
CA LEU A 65 25.56 0.43 -6.54
C LEU A 65 26.79 -0.47 -6.40
N GLU A 66 26.63 -1.71 -5.93
CA GLU A 66 27.78 -2.58 -5.64
C GLU A 66 27.98 -3.67 -6.71
N LYS A 67 26.90 -4.14 -7.34
CA LYS A 67 26.96 -5.21 -8.35
C LYS A 67 26.77 -4.71 -9.78
N ASN A 68 26.57 -3.40 -9.98
CA ASN A 68 26.26 -2.80 -11.28
C ASN A 68 25.09 -3.50 -11.99
N GLY A 69 24.13 -4.00 -11.20
CA GLY A 69 22.98 -4.76 -11.68
C GLY A 69 21.76 -3.87 -11.93
N LYS A 70 20.77 -4.43 -12.65
CA LYS A 70 19.45 -3.82 -12.86
C LYS A 70 18.39 -4.52 -12.00
N ALA A 71 17.45 -3.76 -11.47
CA ALA A 71 16.35 -4.30 -10.66
C ALA A 71 14.98 -3.96 -11.26
N ILE A 72 14.04 -4.90 -11.17
CA ILE A 72 12.62 -4.67 -11.49
C ILE A 72 11.76 -4.82 -10.22
N TYR A 73 10.90 -3.84 -9.96
CA TYR A 73 9.88 -3.86 -8.91
C TYR A 73 8.51 -4.11 -9.54
N LEU A 74 7.93 -5.26 -9.24
CA LEU A 74 6.60 -5.66 -9.69
C LEU A 74 5.58 -5.19 -8.65
N ALA A 75 4.87 -4.13 -8.97
CA ALA A 75 3.77 -3.64 -8.18
C ALA A 75 2.46 -4.25 -8.68
N PRO A 76 1.51 -4.55 -7.79
CA PRO A 76 0.29 -5.18 -8.23
C PRO A 76 -0.57 -4.21 -9.02
N LEU A 77 -0.81 -2.98 -8.57
CA LEU A 77 -1.68 -2.04 -9.30
C LEU A 77 -0.90 -0.91 -9.97
N ARG A 78 -1.40 -0.39 -11.09
CA ARG A 78 -0.83 0.81 -11.76
C ARG A 78 -0.71 2.01 -10.81
N ALA A 79 -1.65 2.15 -9.88
CA ALA A 79 -1.64 3.19 -8.88
C ALA A 79 -0.46 3.02 -7.90
N LEU A 80 -0.25 1.79 -7.40
CA LEU A 80 0.88 1.45 -6.53
C LEU A 80 2.22 1.56 -7.26
N ALA A 81 2.29 1.14 -8.53
CA ALA A 81 3.48 1.35 -9.36
C ALA A 81 3.82 2.85 -9.47
N SER A 82 2.80 3.70 -9.65
CA SER A 82 2.98 5.16 -9.72
C SER A 82 3.39 5.77 -8.37
N GLU A 83 2.88 5.25 -7.26
CA GLU A 83 3.30 5.63 -5.90
C GLU A 83 4.76 5.25 -5.66
N LYS A 84 5.12 3.99 -5.90
CA LYS A 84 6.50 3.50 -5.77
C LYS A 84 7.48 4.24 -6.67
N PHE A 85 7.06 4.62 -7.89
CA PHE A 85 7.88 5.45 -8.76
C PHE A 85 8.18 6.81 -8.17
N LYS A 86 7.16 7.50 -7.63
CA LYS A 86 7.38 8.79 -6.96
C LYS A 86 8.27 8.64 -5.72
N GLU A 87 8.07 7.60 -4.93
CA GLU A 87 8.90 7.31 -3.75
C GLU A 87 10.36 7.06 -4.15
N PHE A 88 10.60 6.26 -5.19
CA PHE A 88 11.95 5.87 -5.60
C PHE A 88 12.69 6.98 -6.36
N GLN A 89 12.00 8.02 -6.85
CA GLN A 89 12.66 9.18 -7.48
C GLN A 89 13.71 9.84 -6.58
N LYS A 90 13.57 9.74 -5.25
CA LYS A 90 14.57 10.25 -4.30
C LYS A 90 15.97 9.66 -4.53
N TYR A 91 16.06 8.41 -4.99
CA TYR A 91 17.34 7.74 -5.23
C TYR A 91 18.08 8.26 -6.45
N SER A 92 17.42 9.03 -7.32
CA SER A 92 18.08 9.73 -8.43
C SER A 92 19.12 10.77 -7.95
N SER A 93 19.13 11.10 -6.65
CA SER A 93 20.17 11.93 -6.02
C SER A 93 21.48 11.18 -5.76
N ILE A 94 21.48 9.85 -5.78
CA ILE A 94 22.64 9.00 -5.52
C ILE A 94 23.48 8.85 -6.79
N LYS A 95 24.80 8.98 -6.65
CA LYS A 95 25.76 8.71 -7.73
C LYS A 95 26.25 7.27 -7.67
N LYS A 96 26.20 6.60 -8.82
CA LYS A 96 26.80 5.28 -9.04
C LYS A 96 28.33 5.40 -9.06
N PRO A 97 29.07 4.28 -8.87
CA PRO A 97 30.53 4.27 -9.01
C PRO A 97 31.04 4.78 -10.36
N SER A 98 30.23 4.68 -11.42
CA SER A 98 30.53 5.23 -12.75
C SER A 98 30.51 6.77 -12.81
N GLY A 99 30.04 7.45 -11.76
CA GLY A 99 29.86 8.90 -11.72
C GLY A 99 28.50 9.39 -12.24
N GLU A 100 27.72 8.51 -12.87
CA GLU A 100 26.35 8.82 -13.30
C GLU A 100 25.36 8.77 -12.14
N HIS A 101 24.27 9.54 -12.23
CA HIS A 101 23.16 9.41 -11.30
C HIS A 101 22.39 8.11 -11.54
N LEU A 102 21.89 7.53 -10.45
CA LEU A 102 20.93 6.43 -10.50
C LEU A 102 19.67 6.90 -11.24
N ARG A 103 19.09 6.04 -12.07
CA ARG A 103 17.90 6.37 -12.87
C ARG A 103 16.76 5.40 -12.57
N VAL A 104 15.59 5.97 -12.25
CA VAL A 104 14.35 5.21 -12.01
C VAL A 104 13.37 5.41 -13.16
N GLY A 105 12.87 4.30 -13.71
CA GLY A 105 11.89 4.24 -14.79
C GLY A 105 10.60 3.56 -14.35
N ILE A 106 9.50 3.85 -15.04
CA ILE A 106 8.20 3.20 -14.82
C ILE A 106 7.58 2.78 -16.16
N SER A 107 7.02 1.58 -16.21
CA SER A 107 6.17 1.16 -17.33
C SER A 107 4.98 0.34 -16.82
N THR A 108 3.77 0.88 -17.02
CA THR A 108 2.52 0.32 -16.47
C THR A 108 1.38 0.29 -17.50
N GLY A 109 1.68 0.61 -18.76
CA GLY A 109 0.71 0.72 -19.83
C GLY A 109 1.34 0.42 -21.18
N ASP A 110 0.53 0.49 -22.22
CA ASP A 110 0.87 0.06 -23.59
C ASP A 110 1.47 -1.35 -23.63
N TYR A 111 0.60 -2.36 -23.65
CA TYR A 111 1.02 -3.77 -23.63
C TYR A 111 1.56 -4.26 -24.99
N ASP A 112 1.57 -3.41 -26.02
CA ASP A 112 2.06 -3.74 -27.36
C ASP A 112 3.39 -3.02 -27.68
N SER A 113 4.31 -3.02 -26.71
CA SER A 113 5.62 -2.38 -26.83
C SER A 113 6.69 -3.14 -26.05
N SER A 114 7.88 -3.24 -26.64
CA SER A 114 9.10 -3.76 -26.01
C SER A 114 9.82 -2.76 -25.10
N ASP A 115 9.39 -1.49 -25.08
CA ASP A 115 9.96 -0.39 -24.29
C ASP A 115 11.49 -0.41 -24.19
N PRO A 116 12.24 -0.38 -25.32
CA PRO A 116 13.70 -0.50 -25.30
C PRO A 116 14.37 0.66 -24.55
N TRP A 117 13.68 1.81 -24.47
CA TRP A 117 14.10 2.98 -23.72
C TRP A 117 14.26 2.73 -22.22
N LEU A 118 13.66 1.66 -21.66
CA LEU A 118 13.82 1.26 -20.26
C LEU A 118 15.23 0.74 -19.95
N GLY A 119 15.99 0.28 -20.95
CA GLY A 119 17.34 -0.24 -20.76
C GLY A 119 18.32 0.76 -20.13
N ARG A 120 18.05 2.07 -20.28
CA ARG A 120 18.88 3.14 -19.70
C ARG A 120 18.65 3.37 -18.19
N TYR A 121 17.67 2.70 -17.58
CA TYR A 121 17.33 2.86 -16.16
C TYR A 121 17.90 1.72 -15.32
N ASP A 122 18.24 2.03 -14.08
CA ASP A 122 18.82 1.07 -13.13
C ASP A 122 17.73 0.37 -12.30
N ILE A 123 16.66 1.11 -11.98
CA ILE A 123 15.47 0.61 -11.28
C ILE A 123 14.24 0.77 -12.20
N ILE A 124 13.52 -0.30 -12.45
CA ILE A 124 12.33 -0.30 -13.30
C ILE A 124 11.13 -0.72 -12.46
N ILE A 125 10.07 0.09 -12.47
CA ILE A 125 8.82 -0.22 -11.77
C ILE A 125 7.77 -0.59 -12.80
N SER A 126 7.14 -1.75 -12.64
CA SER A 126 6.14 -2.25 -13.57
C SER A 126 4.97 -2.93 -12.87
N THR A 127 3.87 -3.12 -13.59
CA THR A 127 2.83 -4.06 -13.13
C THR A 127 3.16 -5.47 -13.60
N ASN A 128 2.59 -6.47 -12.93
CA ASN A 128 2.75 -7.88 -13.31
C ASN A 128 2.40 -8.10 -14.80
N GLU A 129 1.27 -7.54 -15.24
CA GLU A 129 0.78 -7.70 -16.61
C GLU A 129 1.68 -7.00 -17.64
N LYS A 130 2.29 -5.86 -17.28
CA LYS A 130 3.22 -5.16 -18.16
C LYS A 130 4.58 -5.87 -18.22
N ALA A 131 5.06 -6.43 -17.12
CA ALA A 131 6.26 -7.27 -17.12
C ALA A 131 6.07 -8.53 -17.99
N ASP A 132 4.90 -9.18 -17.94
CA ASP A 132 4.56 -10.31 -18.83
C ASP A 132 4.61 -9.87 -20.30
N SER A 133 3.98 -8.74 -20.63
CA SER A 133 4.06 -8.14 -21.98
C SER A 133 5.52 -7.91 -22.44
N LEU A 134 6.38 -7.34 -21.60
CA LEU A 134 7.79 -7.09 -21.92
C LEU A 134 8.58 -8.38 -22.17
N LEU A 135 8.30 -9.45 -21.43
CA LEU A 135 8.86 -10.79 -21.65
C LEU A 135 8.43 -11.36 -23.01
N ARG A 136 7.14 -11.24 -23.35
CA ARG A 136 6.60 -11.71 -24.63
C ARG A 136 7.22 -10.99 -25.82
N HIS A 137 7.45 -9.68 -25.69
CA HIS A 137 8.11 -8.85 -26.70
C HIS A 137 9.63 -8.94 -26.69
N ARG A 138 10.23 -9.79 -25.83
CA ARG A 138 11.67 -10.02 -25.73
C ARG A 138 12.47 -8.72 -25.56
N ALA A 139 11.98 -7.84 -24.68
CA ALA A 139 12.65 -6.58 -24.38
C ALA A 139 14.13 -6.84 -24.01
N PRO A 140 15.13 -6.26 -24.74
CA PRO A 140 16.53 -6.68 -24.62
C PRO A 140 17.12 -6.57 -23.22
N TRP A 141 16.69 -5.56 -22.47
CA TRP A 141 17.16 -5.25 -21.13
C TRP A 141 16.67 -6.24 -20.05
N MET A 142 15.71 -7.12 -20.38
CA MET A 142 15.21 -8.13 -19.42
C MET A 142 16.31 -9.12 -19.02
N ASN A 143 17.25 -9.42 -19.92
CA ASN A 143 18.39 -10.29 -19.64
C ASN A 143 19.44 -9.62 -18.72
N GLU A 144 19.38 -8.30 -18.55
CA GLU A 144 20.25 -7.52 -17.67
C GLU A 144 19.71 -7.47 -16.23
N LEU A 145 18.47 -7.94 -16.00
CA LEU A 145 17.87 -7.97 -14.68
C LEU A 145 18.61 -8.96 -13.79
N SER A 146 18.91 -8.49 -12.58
CA SER A 146 19.69 -9.21 -11.58
C SER A 146 18.99 -9.29 -10.22
N LEU A 147 17.91 -8.52 -10.05
CA LEU A 147 16.98 -8.60 -8.93
C LEU A 147 15.55 -8.38 -9.44
N VAL A 148 14.63 -9.22 -9.00
CA VAL A 148 13.18 -9.00 -9.10
C VAL A 148 12.59 -8.89 -7.70
N VAL A 149 11.87 -7.80 -7.45
CA VAL A 149 11.05 -7.62 -6.25
C VAL A 149 9.59 -7.84 -6.64
N ALA A 150 8.96 -8.87 -6.10
CA ALA A 150 7.55 -9.16 -6.30
C ALA A 150 6.73 -8.71 -5.10
N ASP A 151 6.04 -7.57 -5.22
CA ASP A 151 5.21 -7.03 -4.15
C ASP A 151 3.81 -7.66 -4.17
N GLU A 152 3.27 -7.91 -2.98
CA GLU A 152 2.00 -8.63 -2.77
C GLU A 152 1.95 -10.00 -3.48
N ILE A 153 2.96 -10.85 -3.28
CA ILE A 153 3.06 -12.20 -3.89
C ILE A 153 1.85 -13.10 -3.60
N HIS A 154 1.09 -12.82 -2.53
CA HIS A 154 -0.17 -13.54 -2.25
C HIS A 154 -1.21 -13.42 -3.37
N LEU A 155 -1.05 -12.47 -4.30
CA LEU A 155 -1.85 -12.38 -5.52
C LEU A 155 -1.75 -13.61 -6.43
N LEU A 156 -0.75 -14.48 -6.24
CA LEU A 156 -0.74 -15.81 -6.86
C LEU A 156 -2.04 -16.59 -6.63
N THR A 157 -2.73 -16.32 -5.53
CA THR A 157 -4.03 -16.98 -5.21
C THR A 157 -5.23 -16.35 -5.93
N GLU A 158 -5.07 -15.21 -6.61
CA GLU A 158 -6.15 -14.55 -7.34
C GLU A 158 -6.27 -15.04 -8.78
N HIS A 159 -7.46 -15.50 -9.17
CA HIS A 159 -7.72 -16.09 -10.49
C HIS A 159 -7.33 -15.21 -11.68
N GLU A 160 -7.60 -13.90 -11.62
CA GLU A 160 -7.35 -13.01 -12.77
C GLU A 160 -5.89 -12.55 -12.86
N ARG A 161 -5.16 -12.53 -11.73
CA ARG A 161 -3.90 -11.78 -11.60
C ARG A 161 -2.71 -12.66 -11.27
N GLY A 162 -2.94 -13.77 -10.55
CA GLY A 162 -1.94 -14.77 -10.21
C GLY A 162 -1.19 -15.32 -11.42
N PRO A 163 -1.87 -15.71 -12.53
CA PRO A 163 -1.19 -16.29 -13.68
C PRO A 163 -0.13 -15.37 -14.30
N ALA A 164 -0.37 -14.07 -14.37
CA ALA A 164 0.61 -13.12 -14.91
C ALA A 164 1.87 -13.05 -14.03
N LEU A 165 1.69 -12.98 -12.71
CA LEU A 165 2.79 -12.95 -11.74
C LEU A 165 3.61 -14.26 -11.76
N GLU A 166 2.92 -15.40 -11.80
CA GLU A 166 3.54 -16.73 -11.89
C GLU A 166 4.41 -16.87 -13.14
N VAL A 167 3.87 -16.48 -14.30
CA VAL A 167 4.59 -16.49 -15.58
C VAL A 167 5.81 -15.57 -15.52
N VAL A 168 5.65 -14.34 -15.01
CA VAL A 168 6.77 -13.38 -14.93
C VAL A 168 7.92 -13.93 -14.10
N LEU A 169 7.64 -14.45 -12.91
CA LEU A 169 8.68 -14.96 -12.01
C LEU A 169 9.38 -16.19 -12.61
N THR A 170 8.61 -17.15 -13.11
CA THR A 170 9.15 -18.36 -13.76
C THR A 170 10.08 -17.99 -14.91
N ARG A 171 9.63 -17.10 -15.80
CA ARG A 171 10.38 -16.71 -17.01
C ARG A 171 11.62 -15.90 -16.68
N LEU A 172 11.58 -15.03 -15.67
CA LEU A 172 12.76 -14.30 -15.22
C LEU A 172 13.83 -15.24 -14.66
N THR A 173 13.43 -16.25 -13.86
CA THR A 173 14.35 -17.27 -13.35
C THR A 173 14.90 -18.18 -14.44
N GLU A 174 14.14 -18.43 -15.52
CA GLU A 174 14.64 -19.16 -16.71
C GLU A 174 15.67 -18.33 -17.50
N ILE A 175 15.41 -17.03 -17.69
CA ILE A 175 16.28 -16.11 -18.45
C ILE A 175 17.60 -15.89 -17.73
N ASN A 176 17.55 -15.66 -16.42
CA ASN A 176 18.72 -15.48 -15.59
C ASN A 176 18.58 -16.38 -14.33
N PRO A 177 19.17 -17.58 -14.34
CA PRO A 177 19.15 -18.49 -13.19
C PRO A 177 19.78 -17.94 -11.90
N ASN A 178 20.59 -16.87 -12.02
CA ASN A 178 21.22 -16.19 -10.89
C ASN A 178 20.47 -14.90 -10.47
N ILE A 179 19.29 -14.64 -11.03
CA ILE A 179 18.48 -13.48 -10.61
C ILE A 179 18.09 -13.65 -9.14
N GLN A 180 18.32 -12.61 -8.34
CA GLN A 180 17.80 -12.59 -6.98
C GLN A 180 16.28 -12.37 -7.01
N VAL A 181 15.54 -13.16 -6.25
CA VAL A 181 14.09 -13.03 -6.09
C VAL A 181 13.76 -12.60 -4.66
N LEU A 182 13.18 -11.41 -4.50
CA LEU A 182 12.61 -10.95 -3.24
C LEU A 182 11.10 -10.85 -3.37
N ALA A 183 10.37 -11.81 -2.80
CA ALA A 183 8.92 -11.80 -2.77
C ALA A 183 8.42 -11.20 -1.44
N LEU A 184 7.57 -10.18 -1.52
CA LEU A 184 6.99 -9.51 -0.37
C LEU A 184 5.51 -9.85 -0.29
N SER A 185 5.02 -10.11 0.92
CA SER A 185 3.60 -10.40 1.12
C SER A 185 3.08 -9.85 2.43
N ALA A 186 1.79 -9.52 2.47
CA ALA A 186 1.01 -9.62 3.70
C ALA A 186 1.10 -11.06 4.29
N THR A 187 0.64 -11.26 5.52
CA THR A 187 0.68 -12.57 6.19
C THR A 187 0.01 -13.67 5.34
N VAL A 188 0.80 -14.60 4.80
CA VAL A 188 0.33 -15.77 4.01
C VAL A 188 0.66 -17.06 4.75
N ARG A 189 -0.24 -18.03 4.70
CA ARG A 189 -0.03 -19.35 5.32
C ARG A 189 0.91 -20.24 4.51
N ASN A 190 1.05 -20.00 3.21
CA ASN A 190 1.82 -20.81 2.27
C ASN A 190 3.13 -20.14 1.84
N ALA A 191 3.73 -19.30 2.70
CA ALA A 191 4.99 -18.63 2.39
C ALA A 191 6.14 -19.63 2.14
N GLU A 192 6.11 -20.78 2.82
CA GLU A 192 7.07 -21.88 2.62
C GLU A 192 6.94 -22.52 1.22
N GLU A 193 5.72 -22.86 0.80
CA GLU A 193 5.45 -23.43 -0.53
C GLU A 193 5.87 -22.48 -1.67
N VAL A 194 5.56 -21.18 -1.52
CA VAL A 194 6.03 -20.15 -2.45
C VAL A 194 7.56 -20.05 -2.43
N GLY A 195 8.18 -20.21 -1.25
CA GLY A 195 9.63 -20.24 -1.10
C GLY A 195 10.27 -21.42 -1.82
N GLU A 196 9.72 -22.62 -1.68
CA GLU A 196 10.19 -23.83 -2.36
C GLU A 196 10.15 -23.67 -3.88
N TRP A 197 9.04 -23.15 -4.41
CA TRP A 197 8.88 -22.88 -5.85
C TRP A 197 9.91 -21.87 -6.37
N LEU A 198 10.20 -20.80 -5.61
CA LEU A 198 11.14 -19.75 -6.00
C LEU A 198 12.60 -20.04 -5.60
N HIS A 199 12.88 -21.23 -5.06
CA HIS A 199 14.16 -21.60 -4.46
C HIS A 199 14.67 -20.52 -3.46
N ALA A 200 13.75 -20.06 -2.62
CA ALA A 200 13.91 -18.96 -1.69
C ALA A 200 13.73 -19.43 -0.24
N GLY A 201 14.48 -18.81 0.68
CA GLY A 201 14.15 -18.91 2.11
C GLY A 201 12.80 -18.23 2.38
N SER A 202 12.15 -18.56 3.49
CA SER A 202 10.93 -17.88 3.94
C SER A 202 11.13 -17.27 5.33
N VAL A 203 10.66 -16.04 5.51
CA VAL A 203 10.58 -15.36 6.81
C VAL A 203 9.12 -14.95 7.00
N THR A 204 8.48 -15.50 8.03
CA THR A 204 7.10 -15.19 8.38
C THR A 204 7.03 -14.63 9.79
N THR A 205 6.36 -13.51 9.96
CA THR A 205 6.24 -12.83 11.26
C THR A 205 4.92 -12.07 11.37
N GLU A 206 4.34 -12.04 12.57
CA GLU A 206 3.12 -11.28 12.87
C GLU A 206 3.43 -9.92 13.52
N TRP A 207 4.71 -9.56 13.64
CA TRP A 207 5.13 -8.33 14.29
C TRP A 207 4.60 -7.08 13.58
N ARG A 208 4.15 -6.11 14.37
CA ARG A 208 3.70 -4.78 13.91
C ARG A 208 4.29 -3.69 14.80
N PRO A 209 4.63 -2.52 14.23
CA PRO A 209 5.07 -1.37 15.04
C PRO A 209 3.96 -0.87 15.97
N VAL A 210 2.70 -0.96 15.52
CA VAL A 210 1.52 -0.67 16.34
C VAL A 210 0.68 -1.95 16.44
N PRO A 211 0.45 -2.50 17.65
CA PRO A 211 -0.38 -3.68 17.83
C PRO A 211 -1.79 -3.48 17.26
N LEU A 212 -2.27 -4.46 16.48
CA LEU A 212 -3.61 -4.45 15.94
C LEU A 212 -4.58 -5.11 16.93
N LYS A 213 -5.61 -4.36 17.37
CA LYS A 213 -6.70 -4.90 18.19
C LYS A 213 -7.93 -5.15 17.32
N GLU A 214 -8.23 -6.42 17.08
CA GLU A 214 -9.34 -6.88 16.24
C GLU A 214 -10.58 -7.17 17.11
N GLY A 215 -11.76 -6.72 16.67
CA GLY A 215 -13.01 -6.96 17.38
C GLY A 215 -14.24 -6.92 16.49
N ILE A 216 -15.32 -7.51 17.00
CA ILE A 216 -16.63 -7.60 16.34
C ILE A 216 -17.61 -6.72 17.11
N TYR A 217 -18.37 -5.91 16.38
CA TYR A 217 -19.47 -5.15 16.96
C TYR A 217 -20.75 -5.98 16.97
N HIS A 218 -21.42 -6.04 18.12
CA HIS A 218 -22.76 -6.61 18.27
C HIS A 218 -23.55 -5.83 19.32
N GLU A 219 -24.77 -5.39 18.97
CA GLU A 219 -25.74 -4.79 19.91
C GLU A 219 -25.18 -3.73 20.88
N GLY A 220 -24.35 -2.80 20.39
CA GLY A 220 -23.81 -1.70 21.20
C GLY A 220 -22.48 -2.00 21.86
N GLN A 221 -21.91 -3.18 21.63
CA GLN A 221 -20.66 -3.62 22.26
C GLN A 221 -19.65 -4.08 21.19
N LEU A 222 -18.41 -3.63 21.32
CA LEU A 222 -17.26 -4.22 20.64
C LEU A 222 -16.69 -5.33 21.52
N GLN A 223 -16.63 -6.55 20.99
CA GLN A 223 -15.96 -7.68 21.61
C GLN A 223 -14.64 -7.95 20.87
N PHE A 224 -13.54 -7.96 21.60
CA PHE A 224 -12.20 -8.11 21.04
C PHE A 224 -11.69 -9.55 21.18
N LYS A 225 -10.73 -9.92 20.34
CA LYS A 225 -10.13 -11.27 20.31
C LYS A 225 -9.48 -11.69 21.64
N ASP A 226 -9.01 -10.72 22.43
CA ASP A 226 -8.41 -10.92 23.77
C ASP A 226 -9.46 -11.16 24.87
N GLY A 227 -10.75 -11.25 24.53
CA GLY A 227 -11.85 -11.43 25.46
C GLY A 227 -12.32 -10.13 26.13
N SER A 228 -11.60 -9.02 25.94
CA SER A 228 -12.06 -7.72 26.43
C SER A 228 -13.24 -7.21 25.61
N SER A 229 -14.02 -6.31 26.20
CA SER A 229 -15.11 -5.66 25.49
C SER A 229 -15.18 -4.17 25.79
N ARG A 230 -15.80 -3.41 24.90
CA ARG A 230 -16.03 -1.97 25.04
C ARG A 230 -17.44 -1.64 24.61
N ILE A 231 -18.17 -0.93 25.46
CA ILE A 231 -19.49 -0.38 25.12
C ILE A 231 -19.26 0.82 24.20
N ILE A 232 -20.00 0.86 23.09
CA ILE A 232 -19.97 1.97 22.15
C ILE A 232 -21.19 2.87 22.42
N PRO A 233 -20.98 4.16 22.74
CA PRO A 233 -22.08 5.09 22.88
C PRO A 233 -22.88 5.17 21.58
N GLY A 234 -24.13 4.75 21.62
CA GLY A 234 -25.04 4.90 20.50
C GLY A 234 -25.49 6.36 20.32
N GLY A 235 -26.07 6.65 19.16
CA GLY A 235 -26.73 7.94 18.95
C GLY A 235 -27.07 8.27 17.50
N THR A 236 -26.40 7.62 16.54
CA THR A 236 -26.58 7.92 15.11
C THR A 236 -27.51 6.95 14.38
N LYS A 237 -28.01 5.90 15.06
CA LYS A 237 -28.70 4.74 14.47
C LYS A 237 -27.87 4.03 13.40
N ALA A 238 -26.57 4.28 13.36
CA ALA A 238 -25.62 3.70 12.44
C ALA A 238 -24.39 3.25 13.24
N PRO A 239 -24.33 1.98 13.68
CA PRO A 239 -23.25 1.46 14.52
C PRO A 239 -21.84 1.79 14.02
N VAL A 240 -21.64 1.70 12.71
CA VAL A 240 -20.37 2.03 12.04
C VAL A 240 -19.93 3.47 12.32
N LEU A 241 -20.89 4.41 12.36
CA LEU A 241 -20.63 5.81 12.67
C LEU A 241 -20.48 6.03 14.18
N ASP A 242 -21.24 5.33 15.02
CA ASP A 242 -21.09 5.39 16.47
C ASP A 242 -19.66 4.97 16.90
N ILE A 243 -19.12 3.90 16.29
CA ILE A 243 -17.72 3.48 16.49
C ILE A 243 -16.74 4.58 16.03
N ALA A 244 -16.96 5.17 14.85
CA ALA A 244 -16.09 6.23 14.36
C ALA A 244 -16.09 7.45 15.31
N LEU A 245 -17.26 7.85 15.83
CA LEU A 245 -17.38 8.97 16.76
C LEU A 245 -16.71 8.70 18.11
N ASP A 246 -16.78 7.47 18.63
CA ASP A 246 -16.06 7.05 19.83
C ASP A 246 -14.53 7.17 19.64
N VAL A 247 -14.02 6.80 18.47
CA VAL A 247 -12.59 6.96 18.11
C VAL A 247 -12.20 8.43 18.01
N LEU A 248 -13.06 9.27 17.43
CA LEU A 248 -12.85 10.72 17.35
C LEU A 248 -12.80 11.37 18.74
N ALA A 249 -13.66 10.94 19.67
CA ALA A 249 -13.65 11.43 21.05
C ALA A 249 -12.33 11.12 21.77
N ALA A 250 -11.65 10.03 21.39
CA ALA A 250 -10.31 9.70 21.85
C ALA A 250 -9.18 10.43 21.08
N GLY A 251 -9.51 11.34 20.14
CA GLY A 251 -8.56 12.08 19.31
C GLY A 251 -8.01 11.30 18.10
N GLY A 252 -8.66 10.20 17.70
CA GLY A 252 -8.28 9.41 16.54
C GLY A 252 -9.02 9.79 15.26
N GLN A 253 -8.56 9.21 14.14
CA GLN A 253 -9.27 9.21 12.87
C GLN A 253 -9.86 7.83 12.59
N ALA A 254 -10.98 7.78 11.86
CA ALA A 254 -11.63 6.54 11.46
C ALA A 254 -11.69 6.40 9.94
N LEU A 255 -11.31 5.22 9.44
CA LEU A 255 -11.50 4.81 8.05
C LEU A 255 -12.61 3.77 7.98
N ILE A 256 -13.67 4.04 7.22
CA ILE A 256 -14.83 3.16 7.09
C ILE A 256 -14.81 2.53 5.71
N PHE A 257 -14.64 1.21 5.61
CA PHE A 257 -14.80 0.49 4.35
C PHE A 257 -16.27 0.16 4.11
N THR A 258 -16.76 0.51 2.92
CA THR A 258 -18.13 0.26 2.46
C THR A 258 -18.13 -0.48 1.12
N GLU A 259 -19.20 -1.24 0.84
CA GLU A 259 -19.29 -2.13 -0.33
C GLU A 259 -19.27 -1.39 -1.67
N THR A 260 -19.94 -0.24 -1.77
CA THR A 260 -20.20 0.44 -3.05
C THR A 260 -19.77 1.90 -3.05
N ARG A 261 -19.58 2.47 -4.25
CA ARG A 261 -19.32 3.91 -4.40
C ARG A 261 -20.44 4.75 -3.79
N ARG A 262 -21.69 4.34 -4.00
CA ARG A 262 -22.88 5.02 -3.47
C ARG A 262 -22.92 4.97 -1.94
N SER A 263 -22.63 3.82 -1.33
CA SER A 263 -22.58 3.69 0.13
C SER A 263 -21.44 4.51 0.73
N ALA A 264 -20.29 4.63 0.04
CA ALA A 264 -19.18 5.47 0.49
C ALA A 264 -19.59 6.95 0.55
N VAL A 265 -20.22 7.47 -0.52
CA VAL A 265 -20.72 8.86 -0.57
C VAL A 265 -21.77 9.12 0.51
N GLU A 266 -22.72 8.21 0.71
CA GLU A 266 -23.77 8.34 1.71
C GLU A 266 -23.23 8.24 3.14
N MET A 267 -22.28 7.33 3.39
CA MET A 267 -21.63 7.22 4.70
C MET A 267 -20.79 8.45 5.01
N GLY A 268 -20.04 8.97 4.03
CA GLY A 268 -19.31 10.23 4.16
C GLY A 268 -20.24 11.41 4.51
N ARG A 269 -21.43 11.46 3.90
CA ARG A 269 -22.46 12.48 4.20
C ARG A 269 -23.00 12.35 5.62
N LYS A 270 -23.31 11.13 6.07
CA LYS A 270 -23.77 10.90 7.45
C LYS A 270 -22.67 11.26 8.46
N ALA A 271 -21.44 10.88 8.16
CA ALA A 271 -20.28 11.23 8.97
C ALA A 271 -20.07 12.74 9.02
N SER A 272 -20.22 13.47 7.91
CA SER A 272 -19.99 14.92 7.88
C SER A 272 -20.96 15.68 8.78
N VAL A 273 -22.24 15.28 8.79
CA VAL A 273 -23.26 15.85 9.70
C VAL A 273 -22.91 15.57 11.16
N ALA A 274 -22.43 14.36 11.48
CA ALA A 274 -22.09 13.98 12.84
C ALA A 274 -20.76 14.59 13.32
N VAL A 275 -19.77 14.76 12.43
CA VAL A 275 -18.44 15.29 12.79
C VAL A 275 -18.48 16.81 12.96
N LYS A 276 -19.24 17.54 12.14
CA LYS A 276 -19.25 19.01 12.11
C LYS A 276 -19.37 19.68 13.50
N PRO A 277 -20.29 19.28 14.39
CA PRO A 277 -20.44 19.91 15.71
C PRO A 277 -19.24 19.70 16.65
N ARG A 278 -18.31 18.82 16.30
CA ARG A 278 -17.13 18.44 17.09
C ARG A 278 -15.85 19.14 16.61
N LEU A 279 -15.92 19.94 15.54
CA LEU A 279 -14.77 20.63 14.99
C LEU A 279 -14.51 21.95 15.73
N SER A 280 -13.24 22.26 15.93
CA SER A 280 -12.83 23.61 16.33
C SER A 280 -12.90 24.58 15.15
N ARG A 281 -13.00 25.88 15.44
CA ARG A 281 -12.97 26.94 14.40
C ARG A 281 -11.70 26.89 13.53
N ILE A 282 -10.58 26.43 14.08
CA ILE A 282 -9.31 26.30 13.35
C ILE A 282 -9.40 25.15 12.34
N GLU A 283 -9.95 24.01 12.77
CA GLU A 283 -10.18 22.87 11.88
C GLU A 283 -11.17 23.21 10.78
N GLU A 284 -12.28 23.88 11.09
CA GLU A 284 -13.26 24.32 10.09
C GLU A 284 -12.62 25.21 9.02
N ARG A 285 -11.83 26.22 9.42
CA ARG A 285 -11.11 27.08 8.46
C ARG A 285 -10.19 26.27 7.56
N SER A 286 -9.40 25.36 8.15
CA SER A 286 -8.52 24.49 7.38
C SER A 286 -9.27 23.60 6.40
N LEU A 287 -10.41 23.05 6.81
CA LEU A 287 -11.23 22.16 5.99
C LEU A 287 -11.91 22.91 4.85
N ASN A 288 -12.34 24.16 5.08
CA ASN A 288 -12.88 25.03 4.05
C ASN A 288 -11.83 25.33 2.96
N THR A 289 -10.57 25.61 3.32
CA THR A 289 -9.49 25.77 2.33
C THR A 289 -9.29 24.51 1.50
N ILE A 290 -9.40 23.32 2.11
CA ILE A 290 -9.29 22.06 1.37
C ILE A 290 -10.50 21.87 0.45
N ALA A 291 -11.71 22.20 0.91
CA ALA A 291 -12.93 22.13 0.11
C ALA A 291 -12.88 23.07 -1.11
N GLU A 292 -12.38 24.29 -0.95
CA GLU A 292 -12.15 25.24 -2.05
C GLU A 292 -11.17 24.66 -3.08
N ARG A 293 -10.07 24.04 -2.63
CA ARG A 293 -9.13 23.35 -3.53
C ARG A 293 -9.79 22.22 -4.32
N ILE A 294 -10.72 21.48 -3.72
CA ILE A 294 -11.48 20.44 -4.42
C ILE A 294 -12.39 21.06 -5.49
N LEU A 295 -13.08 22.15 -5.17
CA LEU A 295 -13.97 22.85 -6.10
C LEU A 295 -13.22 23.53 -7.25
N SER A 296 -11.99 24.00 -7.02
CA SER A 296 -11.13 24.58 -8.05
C SER A 296 -10.36 23.54 -8.87
N ALA A 297 -10.32 22.29 -8.42
CA ALA A 297 -9.59 21.21 -9.07
C ALA A 297 -10.44 20.54 -10.16
N GLY A 298 -10.11 20.81 -11.42
CA GLY A 298 -10.74 20.18 -12.58
C GLY A 298 -12.16 20.70 -12.87
N GLU A 299 -12.95 19.89 -13.57
CA GLU A 299 -14.33 20.25 -13.93
C GLU A 299 -15.26 20.22 -12.72
N LYS A 300 -16.17 21.19 -12.66
CA LYS A 300 -17.25 21.21 -11.65
C LYS A 300 -18.20 20.06 -11.91
N THR A 301 -18.22 19.11 -11.00
CA THR A 301 -19.11 17.94 -11.03
C THR A 301 -19.91 17.87 -9.74
N ARG A 302 -21.13 17.32 -9.80
CA ARG A 302 -21.95 17.06 -8.61
C ARG A 302 -21.22 16.22 -7.57
N LEU A 303 -20.37 15.29 -8.02
CA LEU A 303 -19.55 14.46 -7.15
C LEU A 303 -18.46 15.28 -6.44
N GLY A 304 -17.77 16.17 -7.15
CA GLY A 304 -16.79 17.09 -6.58
C GLY A 304 -17.40 18.07 -5.58
N GLU A 305 -18.60 18.60 -5.88
CA GLU A 305 -19.36 19.47 -4.96
C GLU A 305 -19.78 18.72 -3.69
N ALA A 306 -20.30 17.49 -3.83
CA ALA A 306 -20.62 16.65 -2.70
C ALA A 306 -19.39 16.33 -1.84
N LEU A 307 -18.26 16.03 -2.47
CA LEU A 307 -17.00 15.79 -1.78
C LEU A 307 -16.54 17.03 -1.01
N ALA A 308 -16.50 18.20 -1.65
CA ALA A 308 -16.09 19.45 -1.02
C ALA A 308 -16.97 19.81 0.18
N SER A 309 -18.29 19.68 0.03
CA SER A 309 -19.25 19.94 1.11
C SER A 309 -19.03 19.03 2.34
N GLN A 310 -18.78 17.74 2.10
CA GLN A 310 -18.48 16.81 3.19
C GLN A 310 -17.13 17.12 3.85
N VAL A 311 -16.10 17.40 3.05
CA VAL A 311 -14.74 17.72 3.53
C VAL A 311 -14.74 18.97 4.38
N ALA A 312 -15.45 20.03 3.98
CA ALA A 312 -15.63 21.24 4.78
C ALA A 312 -16.20 20.96 6.19
N SER A 313 -16.92 19.85 6.35
CA SER A 313 -17.53 19.41 7.60
C SER A 313 -16.75 18.29 8.31
N GLY A 314 -15.50 18.03 7.90
CA GLY A 314 -14.56 17.14 8.58
C GLY A 314 -14.68 15.65 8.25
N ALA A 315 -15.50 15.28 7.27
CA ALA A 315 -15.59 13.91 6.77
C ALA A 315 -15.50 13.86 5.24
N GLY A 316 -15.42 12.68 4.64
CA GLY A 316 -15.44 12.58 3.18
C GLY A 316 -15.61 11.15 2.68
N PHE A 317 -15.47 10.98 1.37
CA PHE A 317 -15.47 9.67 0.74
C PHE A 317 -14.31 9.49 -0.25
N HIS A 318 -13.93 8.23 -0.49
CA HIS A 318 -12.90 7.85 -1.46
C HIS A 318 -13.31 6.62 -2.27
N HIS A 319 -13.29 6.74 -3.59
CA HIS A 319 -13.53 5.61 -4.49
C HIS A 319 -12.99 5.89 -5.90
N ALA A 320 -12.94 4.86 -6.75
CA ALA A 320 -12.42 4.94 -8.11
C ALA A 320 -13.15 5.94 -9.06
N GLY A 321 -14.37 6.35 -8.74
CA GLY A 321 -15.09 7.39 -9.51
C GLY A 321 -14.61 8.83 -9.27
N LEU A 322 -13.70 9.07 -8.32
CA LEU A 322 -13.08 10.38 -8.13
C LEU A 322 -11.92 10.57 -9.11
N THR A 323 -11.72 11.82 -9.55
CA THR A 323 -10.56 12.17 -10.37
C THR A 323 -9.25 11.91 -9.61
N GLY A 324 -8.13 11.70 -10.33
CA GLY A 324 -6.82 11.55 -9.70
C GLY A 324 -6.45 12.73 -8.79
N VAL A 325 -6.83 13.95 -9.18
CA VAL A 325 -6.58 15.18 -8.41
C VAL A 325 -7.40 15.20 -7.12
N HIS A 326 -8.70 14.89 -7.18
CA HIS A 326 -9.56 14.84 -5.98
C HIS A 326 -9.10 13.76 -5.01
N ARG A 327 -8.73 12.57 -5.52
CA ARG A 327 -8.16 11.49 -4.69
C ARG A 327 -6.91 11.95 -3.95
N GLY A 328 -5.95 12.57 -4.65
CA GLY A 328 -4.72 13.07 -4.01
C GLY A 328 -4.97 14.13 -2.94
N ILE A 329 -5.96 15.03 -3.13
CA ILE A 329 -6.33 16.04 -2.12
C ILE A 329 -6.91 15.36 -0.87
N VAL A 330 -7.86 14.43 -1.04
CA VAL A 330 -8.50 13.71 0.07
C VAL A 330 -7.50 12.85 0.82
N GLU A 331 -6.65 12.11 0.11
CA GLU A 331 -5.60 11.27 0.67
C GLU A 331 -4.63 12.10 1.54
N SER A 332 -4.17 13.23 1.02
CA SER A 332 -3.26 14.12 1.76
C SER A 332 -3.96 14.71 2.98
N ALA A 333 -5.20 15.21 2.83
CA ALA A 333 -5.96 15.80 3.93
C ALA A 333 -6.29 14.79 5.05
N PHE A 334 -6.53 13.52 4.71
CA PHE A 334 -6.71 12.46 5.69
C PHE A 334 -5.38 12.08 6.34
N ARG A 335 -4.31 11.93 5.57
CA ARG A 335 -2.95 11.69 6.11
C ARG A 335 -2.49 12.80 7.05
N ASP A 336 -2.87 14.04 6.81
CA ASP A 336 -2.50 15.20 7.65
C ASP A 336 -3.40 15.39 8.88
N GLY A 337 -4.33 14.47 9.16
CA GLY A 337 -5.20 14.56 10.33
C GLY A 337 -6.35 15.57 10.20
N ARG A 338 -6.53 16.18 9.02
CA ARG A 338 -7.55 17.21 8.78
C ARG A 338 -8.93 16.59 8.66
N ILE A 339 -9.10 15.62 7.75
CA ILE A 339 -10.34 14.84 7.61
C ILE A 339 -10.40 13.83 8.74
N LYS A 340 -11.47 13.83 9.56
CA LYS A 340 -11.58 12.98 10.76
C LYS A 340 -12.15 11.60 10.46
N VAL A 341 -13.09 11.53 9.53
CA VAL A 341 -13.73 10.27 9.09
C VAL A 341 -13.70 10.17 7.58
N LEU A 342 -13.18 9.08 7.04
CA LEU A 342 -13.17 8.81 5.60
C LEU A 342 -13.93 7.53 5.30
N ALA A 343 -14.95 7.58 4.44
CA ALA A 343 -15.64 6.40 3.94
C ALA A 343 -15.08 5.98 2.59
N ALA A 344 -14.65 4.74 2.42
CA ALA A 344 -13.97 4.29 1.21
C ALA A 344 -14.49 2.97 0.67
N THR A 345 -14.32 2.73 -0.63
CA THR A 345 -14.46 1.39 -1.22
C THR A 345 -13.16 0.58 -1.05
N PRO A 346 -13.21 -0.76 -1.09
CA PRO A 346 -12.03 -1.64 -0.95
C PRO A 346 -10.84 -1.29 -1.84
N THR A 347 -11.07 -0.67 -3.01
CA THR A 347 -10.02 -0.20 -3.92
C THR A 347 -8.97 0.70 -3.26
N LEU A 348 -9.32 1.39 -2.15
CA LEU A 348 -8.35 2.17 -1.38
C LEU A 348 -7.36 1.28 -0.62
N ALA A 349 -7.82 0.13 -0.10
CA ALA A 349 -7.00 -0.78 0.69
C ALA A 349 -5.84 -1.37 -0.11
N ALA A 350 -6.00 -1.52 -1.43
CA ALA A 350 -4.99 -2.05 -2.32
C ALA A 350 -4.11 -0.97 -2.97
N GLY A 351 -4.33 0.33 -2.72
CA GLY A 351 -3.83 1.37 -3.65
C GLY A 351 -3.11 2.57 -3.06
N VAL A 352 -3.26 2.84 -1.75
CA VAL A 352 -2.69 4.04 -1.11
C VAL A 352 -2.39 3.77 0.36
N ASN A 353 -1.26 4.28 0.86
CA ASN A 353 -0.97 4.26 2.29
C ASN A 353 -1.74 5.34 3.07
N LEU A 354 -2.92 4.98 3.59
CA LEU A 354 -3.75 5.80 4.48
C LEU A 354 -4.03 5.09 5.82
N PRO A 355 -3.11 5.18 6.79
CA PRO A 355 -3.34 4.62 8.12
C PRO A 355 -4.34 5.48 8.91
N ALA A 356 -5.17 4.81 9.70
CA ALA A 356 -6.11 5.42 10.65
C ALA A 356 -5.99 4.72 12.01
N ARG A 357 -6.38 5.39 13.11
CA ARG A 357 -6.40 4.73 14.42
C ARG A 357 -7.36 3.53 14.41
N THR A 358 -8.48 3.66 13.72
CA THR A 358 -9.49 2.61 13.62
C THR A 358 -9.97 2.46 12.19
N VAL A 359 -10.06 1.21 11.76
CA VAL A 359 -10.72 0.80 10.54
C VAL A 359 -12.03 0.12 10.91
N VAL A 360 -13.14 0.53 10.28
CA VAL A 360 -14.46 -0.08 10.47
C VAL A 360 -14.90 -0.69 9.15
N ILE A 361 -15.15 -1.99 9.15
CA ILE A 361 -15.65 -2.72 7.99
C ILE A 361 -17.17 -2.76 8.10
N SER A 362 -17.89 -2.07 7.21
CA SER A 362 -19.34 -1.91 7.35
C SER A 362 -20.14 -3.16 7.03
N SER A 363 -19.53 -4.13 6.35
CA SER A 363 -20.15 -5.38 5.94
C SER A 363 -19.09 -6.46 5.74
N TYR A 364 -19.38 -7.68 6.17
CA TYR A 364 -18.52 -8.83 5.91
C TYR A 364 -18.87 -9.50 4.57
N GLU A 365 -19.90 -9.03 3.86
CA GLU A 365 -20.30 -9.53 2.55
C GLU A 365 -20.08 -8.47 1.47
N ARG A 366 -19.84 -8.93 0.24
CA ARG A 366 -19.84 -8.07 -0.95
C ARG A 366 -20.70 -8.68 -2.05
N PHE A 367 -21.26 -7.83 -2.89
CA PHE A 367 -21.98 -8.26 -4.10
C PHE A 367 -21.03 -8.28 -5.29
N GLU A 368 -21.01 -9.39 -6.02
CA GLU A 368 -20.34 -9.49 -7.31
C GLU A 368 -21.34 -9.87 -8.39
N ALA A 369 -21.22 -9.21 -9.54
CA ALA A 369 -22.04 -9.51 -10.70
C ALA A 369 -21.81 -10.97 -11.11
N GLY A 370 -22.89 -11.73 -11.25
CA GLY A 370 -22.85 -13.16 -11.60
C GLY A 370 -22.77 -14.11 -10.41
N HIS A 371 -22.28 -13.68 -9.24
CA HIS A 371 -22.11 -14.55 -8.06
C HIS A 371 -23.04 -14.21 -6.89
N GLY A 372 -23.63 -13.01 -6.87
CA GLY A 372 -24.52 -12.57 -5.79
C GLY A 372 -23.73 -12.05 -4.58
N ARG A 373 -24.29 -12.20 -3.38
CA ARG A 373 -23.64 -11.81 -2.12
C ARG A 373 -22.82 -12.98 -1.55
N TYR A 374 -21.58 -12.70 -1.16
CA TYR A 374 -20.72 -13.67 -0.50
C TYR A 374 -19.75 -12.97 0.46
N PRO A 375 -19.17 -13.70 1.43
CA PRO A 375 -18.25 -13.15 2.40
C PRO A 375 -16.96 -12.61 1.75
N ILE A 376 -16.44 -11.49 2.26
CA ILE A 376 -15.09 -11.04 1.92
C ILE A 376 -14.06 -12.08 2.34
N SER A 377 -12.95 -12.19 1.61
CA SER A 377 -11.90 -13.13 1.95
C SER A 377 -11.16 -12.71 3.23
N VAL A 378 -10.52 -13.67 3.90
CA VAL A 378 -9.65 -13.38 5.05
C VAL A 378 -8.51 -12.44 4.65
N LEU A 379 -8.00 -12.58 3.43
CA LEU A 379 -6.97 -11.71 2.89
C LEU A 379 -7.46 -10.25 2.78
N GLU A 380 -8.65 -10.04 2.21
CA GLU A 380 -9.26 -8.72 2.09
C GLU A 380 -9.50 -8.09 3.47
N TYR A 381 -10.01 -8.87 4.43
CA TYR A 381 -10.13 -8.45 5.83
C TYR A 381 -8.77 -8.01 6.42
N LYS A 382 -7.70 -8.79 6.21
CA LYS A 382 -6.35 -8.46 6.70
C LYS A 382 -5.76 -7.23 6.01
N GLN A 383 -6.04 -7.02 4.73
CA GLN A 383 -5.66 -5.79 4.01
C GLN A 383 -6.37 -4.56 4.59
N PHE A 384 -7.65 -4.67 4.93
CA PHE A 384 -8.39 -3.60 5.61
C PHE A 384 -7.83 -3.33 7.00
N GLY A 385 -7.71 -4.37 7.83
CA GLY A 385 -7.14 -4.27 9.18
C GLY A 385 -5.68 -3.81 9.19
N GLY A 386 -4.93 -4.04 8.11
CA GLY A 386 -3.58 -3.53 7.88
C GLY A 386 -3.49 -2.00 7.85
N ARG A 387 -4.60 -1.29 7.62
CA ARG A 387 -4.67 0.18 7.66
C ARG A 387 -4.99 0.73 9.05
N ALA A 388 -5.31 -0.13 10.03
CA ALA A 388 -5.48 0.29 11.41
C ALA A 388 -4.13 0.32 12.14
N GLY A 389 -3.87 1.41 12.84
CA GLY A 389 -2.62 1.65 13.56
C GLY A 389 -1.95 2.93 13.09
N ARG A 390 -2.10 4.00 13.88
CA ARG A 390 -1.37 5.26 13.76
C ARG A 390 -1.19 5.90 15.13
#